data_AF-A0A0G1FRE8-F1
#
_entry.id   AF-A0A0G1FRE8-F1
#
_cell.length_a   1.000
_cell.length_b   1.000
_cell.length_c   1.000
_cell.angle_alpha   90.00
_cell.angle_beta   90.00
_cell.angle_gamma   90.00
#
_symmetry.space_group_name_H-M   'P 1'
#
loop_
_entity.id
_entity.type
_entity.pdbx_description
1 polymer ?
#
loop_
_entity_poly.entity_id
_entity_poly.type
_entity_poly.pdbx_seq_one_letter_code
_entity_poly.pdbx_strand_id
1 'polypeptide(L)'
;MRGRGDAGGSARRRHVEAIEIAPTGTGQNHGVRRPLVTRGVDAVFQMQIHHMRRDGDRRGAAGTGVDHFQGRNVVAGLVFGLAQMAKFSVFLLVILFVVITLLWIYLKTRENKNFGRNLYKYLGGTILLYAIGYIVIVWPVYFFQVANYPVDRQVNDTRQILQTFGLRPIANLIIWMAGLPILRALAQYGLGLAMVLQRAVGGNTTYFLGQINNTGWPLYFPIVYLIKETLTLHILTFTALFYGLWQFIKNKIYRWARFHDFLQANIAQILMIGFIALYWYSSLRSILNIGVRHILPTFPFIFLLVAQQISLWLANRPENKERLVQTLKYFFLAILIVWQAISVVGVYPSFLAYFNESIGGPADGYKYVVDSNLDWGQDMKRLTDWVNDNKIDKIHLHYFGGAVPEYYLGDKFIFWWDKYPSTDITVSGGWLAVSATFLQGGRGKLAPGFIDNAGDYTWLNAYTPVTIIGHSIFVYYIPPAGK
;
A
#
# COMPACT_ATOMS: atom_id res chain seq x y z
N MET A 1 30.33 65.30 24.89
CA MET A 1 31.59 64.84 25.52
C MET A 1 32.59 64.53 24.42
N ARG A 2 33.76 65.19 24.44
CA ARG A 2 34.85 65.04 23.47
C ARG A 2 35.82 63.92 23.90
N GLY A 3 36.42 63.24 22.93
CA GLY A 3 37.63 62.39 23.04
C GLY A 3 37.57 61.22 22.05
N ARG A 4 38.12 61.34 20.83
CA ARG A 4 39.49 60.93 20.36
C ARG A 4 39.73 59.41 20.49
N GLY A 5 40.22 58.63 19.52
CA GLY A 5 40.83 58.88 18.19
C GLY A 5 40.46 57.76 17.18
N ASP A 6 40.54 57.97 15.86
CA ASP A 6 41.74 57.89 14.99
C ASP A 6 42.50 56.56 15.12
N ALA A 7 42.94 55.84 14.08
CA ALA A 7 42.87 55.98 12.62
C ALA A 7 43.44 54.68 11.99
N GLY A 8 43.16 54.47 10.70
CA GLY A 8 43.84 53.49 9.82
C GLY A 8 42.83 52.76 8.93
N GLY A 9 42.53 53.15 7.69
CA GLY A 9 43.29 53.95 6.74
C GLY A 9 43.88 53.06 5.66
N SER A 10 43.16 52.86 4.54
CA SER A 10 43.61 53.00 3.14
C SER A 10 42.52 52.37 2.25
N ALA A 11 41.82 53.17 1.43
CA ALA A 11 42.20 53.50 0.06
C ALA A 11 42.06 52.27 -0.86
N ARG A 12 41.37 52.30 -2.02
CA ARG A 12 40.96 53.40 -2.89
C ARG A 12 40.20 52.76 -4.06
N ARG A 13 39.22 53.53 -4.60
CA ARG A 13 38.90 53.69 -6.04
C ARG A 13 38.23 52.51 -6.78
N ARG A 14 37.32 52.71 -7.74
CA ARG A 14 36.67 53.90 -8.32
C ARG A 14 35.51 53.46 -9.24
N HIS A 15 34.53 54.37 -9.38
CA HIS A 15 33.69 54.75 -10.55
C HIS A 15 32.91 53.66 -11.31
N VAL A 16 31.59 53.71 -11.51
CA VAL A 16 30.60 54.76 -11.88
C VAL A 16 30.66 55.18 -13.37
N GLU A 17 29.52 54.95 -14.05
CA GLU A 17 28.98 55.55 -15.31
C GLU A 17 29.69 55.31 -16.66
N ALA A 18 29.07 55.30 -17.84
CA ALA A 18 27.68 55.27 -18.31
C ALA A 18 27.66 55.09 -19.86
N ILE A 19 26.57 54.53 -20.40
CA ILE A 19 25.88 54.78 -21.70
C ILE A 19 26.65 54.64 -23.03
N GLU A 20 26.08 53.86 -23.97
CA GLU A 20 25.97 54.23 -25.40
C GLU A 20 24.82 53.48 -26.13
N ILE A 21 24.20 54.14 -27.13
CA ILE A 21 22.96 53.75 -27.83
C ILE A 21 23.20 53.60 -29.36
N ALA A 22 22.79 52.43 -29.90
CA ALA A 22 22.23 52.08 -31.25
C ALA A 22 23.12 52.11 -32.54
N PRO A 23 22.71 51.52 -33.70
CA PRO A 23 21.44 50.85 -34.07
C PRO A 23 21.49 49.56 -34.97
N THR A 24 20.29 49.00 -35.24
CA THR A 24 19.85 48.11 -36.36
C THR A 24 20.05 46.59 -36.30
N GLY A 25 18.97 45.83 -36.57
CA GLY A 25 19.01 44.39 -36.86
C GLY A 25 17.78 43.59 -36.42
N THR A 26 16.81 43.49 -37.32
CA THR A 26 15.57 42.68 -37.30
C THR A 26 15.63 41.28 -36.68
N GLY A 27 14.60 40.88 -35.89
CA GLY A 27 14.32 39.47 -35.61
C GLY A 27 13.45 39.23 -34.35
N GLN A 28 12.13 39.12 -34.55
CA GLN A 28 11.16 38.74 -33.52
C GLN A 28 11.39 37.31 -32.98
N ASN A 29 11.35 37.13 -31.65
CA ASN A 29 10.46 36.12 -31.04
C ASN A 29 10.33 36.31 -29.51
N HIS A 30 9.09 36.46 -29.04
CA HIS A 30 8.74 36.65 -27.63
C HIS A 30 8.94 35.38 -26.80
N GLY A 31 9.87 35.44 -25.84
CA GLY A 31 9.99 34.45 -24.77
C GLY A 31 8.94 34.67 -23.69
N VAL A 32 7.91 33.81 -23.66
CA VAL A 32 6.97 33.73 -22.52
C VAL A 32 7.66 33.01 -21.36
N ARG A 33 8.02 33.76 -20.30
CA ARG A 33 8.50 33.20 -19.04
C ARG A 33 7.39 32.34 -18.40
N ARG A 34 7.65 31.04 -18.21
CA ARG A 34 6.78 30.11 -17.45
C ARG A 34 6.95 30.31 -15.92
N PRO A 35 5.91 30.11 -15.09
CA PRO A 35 6.00 30.26 -13.64
C PRO A 35 6.85 29.14 -13.00
N LEU A 36 7.49 29.44 -11.86
CA LEU A 36 8.50 28.60 -11.20
C LEU A 36 8.03 27.21 -10.71
N VAL A 37 6.73 26.95 -10.61
CA VAL A 37 6.19 25.71 -10.00
C VAL A 37 6.20 24.51 -10.96
N THR A 38 6.31 24.72 -12.27
CA THR A 38 6.39 23.62 -13.26
C THR A 38 7.78 23.00 -13.40
N ARG A 39 8.82 23.53 -12.74
CA ARG A 39 10.19 23.01 -12.92
C ARG A 39 10.49 21.71 -12.16
N GLY A 40 9.79 21.39 -11.07
CA GLY A 40 10.10 20.21 -10.26
C GLY A 40 9.66 18.88 -10.88
N VAL A 41 8.43 18.84 -11.40
CA VAL A 41 7.82 17.61 -11.95
C VAL A 41 8.22 17.38 -13.41
N ASP A 42 8.38 18.46 -14.19
CA ASP A 42 8.93 18.36 -15.55
C ASP A 42 10.42 18.01 -15.52
N ALA A 43 11.23 18.47 -14.55
CA ALA A 43 12.67 18.16 -14.53
C ALA A 43 12.97 16.68 -14.27
N VAL A 44 12.19 16.01 -13.41
CA VAL A 44 12.44 14.59 -13.10
C VAL A 44 12.08 13.68 -14.29
N PHE A 45 11.06 14.05 -15.08
CA PHE A 45 10.58 13.21 -16.20
C PHE A 45 11.08 13.65 -17.58
N GLN A 46 11.30 14.94 -17.84
CA GLN A 46 11.97 15.42 -19.07
C GLN A 46 13.45 15.07 -19.08
N MET A 47 14.11 14.92 -17.92
CA MET A 47 15.48 14.39 -17.87
C MET A 47 15.53 12.95 -18.38
N GLN A 48 14.45 12.17 -18.26
CA GLN A 48 14.36 10.80 -18.77
C GLN A 48 14.06 10.74 -20.28
N ILE A 49 13.24 11.65 -20.80
CA ILE A 49 12.90 11.71 -22.25
C ILE A 49 13.99 12.42 -23.06
N HIS A 50 14.64 13.45 -22.51
CA HIS A 50 15.71 14.17 -23.20
C HIS A 50 17.05 13.41 -23.15
N HIS A 51 17.32 12.59 -22.12
CA HIS A 51 18.50 11.72 -22.11
C HIS A 51 18.39 10.53 -23.07
N MET A 52 17.20 9.95 -23.29
CA MET A 52 17.04 8.88 -24.29
C MET A 52 17.21 9.38 -25.73
N ARG A 53 17.02 10.69 -25.98
CA ARG A 53 17.30 11.31 -27.29
C ARG A 53 18.79 11.64 -27.49
N ARG A 54 19.56 11.87 -26.42
CA ARG A 54 21.00 12.17 -26.48
C ARG A 54 21.88 10.92 -26.65
N ASP A 55 21.39 9.73 -26.29
CA ASP A 55 22.12 8.48 -26.50
C ASP A 55 22.13 8.02 -27.97
N GLY A 56 21.24 8.56 -28.81
CA GLY A 56 21.27 8.35 -30.26
C GLY A 56 22.35 9.13 -31.00
N ASP A 57 22.92 10.18 -30.37
CA ASP A 57 23.77 11.17 -31.05
C ASP A 57 25.22 11.20 -30.54
N ARG A 58 25.58 10.31 -29.60
CA ARG A 58 26.96 10.19 -29.08
C ARG A 58 27.65 8.94 -29.63
N ARG A 59 27.90 8.91 -30.93
CA ARG A 59 29.00 8.13 -31.50
C ARG A 59 30.31 8.86 -31.19
N GLY A 60 30.84 8.72 -29.98
CA GLY A 60 32.13 9.38 -29.65
C GLY A 60 32.71 9.23 -28.23
N ALA A 61 32.03 8.64 -27.26
CA ALA A 61 32.60 8.45 -25.91
C ALA A 61 32.35 7.04 -25.39
N ALA A 62 33.30 6.14 -25.64
CA ALA A 62 33.22 4.72 -25.27
C ALA A 62 33.44 4.42 -23.76
N GLY A 63 33.55 5.45 -22.90
CA GLY A 63 33.94 5.27 -21.49
C GLY A 63 32.86 5.49 -20.43
N THR A 64 31.78 6.24 -20.70
CA THR A 64 30.92 6.77 -19.61
C THR A 64 29.54 6.12 -19.49
N GLY A 65 29.14 5.28 -20.45
CA GLY A 65 27.81 4.65 -20.48
C GLY A 65 27.69 3.39 -19.60
N VAL A 66 28.80 2.69 -19.38
CA VAL A 66 28.85 1.45 -18.59
C VAL A 66 28.78 1.75 -17.10
N ASP A 67 29.54 2.75 -16.62
CA ASP A 67 29.58 3.15 -15.21
C ASP A 67 28.23 3.69 -14.71
N HIS A 68 27.54 4.49 -15.54
CA HIS A 68 26.19 4.97 -15.23
C HIS A 68 25.14 3.85 -15.22
N PHE A 69 25.29 2.81 -16.05
CA PHE A 69 24.39 1.66 -16.06
C PHE A 69 24.62 0.74 -14.86
N GLN A 70 25.88 0.51 -14.48
CA GLN A 70 26.23 -0.30 -13.31
C GLN A 70 25.81 0.37 -12.00
N GLY A 71 26.03 1.68 -11.84
CA GLY A 71 25.59 2.40 -10.64
C GLY A 71 24.07 2.36 -10.43
N ARG A 72 23.28 2.39 -11.52
CA ARG A 72 21.81 2.31 -11.44
C ARG A 72 21.32 0.91 -11.06
N ASN A 73 21.98 -0.15 -11.53
CA ASN A 73 21.64 -1.53 -11.14
C ASN A 73 21.97 -1.81 -9.67
N VAL A 74 23.05 -1.22 -9.14
CA VAL A 74 23.37 -1.32 -7.71
C VAL A 74 22.29 -0.68 -6.86
N VAL A 75 21.92 0.57 -7.14
CA VAL A 75 20.84 1.26 -6.40
C VAL A 75 19.53 0.49 -6.51
N ALA A 76 19.16 0.03 -7.71
CA ALA A 76 17.95 -0.77 -7.91
C ALA A 76 17.99 -2.08 -7.10
N GLY A 77 19.14 -2.76 -7.03
CA GLY A 77 19.33 -3.98 -6.24
C GLY A 77 19.20 -3.73 -4.74
N LEU A 78 19.79 -2.65 -4.23
CA LEU A 78 19.67 -2.27 -2.82
C LEU A 78 18.22 -1.94 -2.45
N VAL A 79 17.54 -1.13 -3.26
CA VAL A 79 16.12 -0.78 -3.05
C VAL A 79 15.23 -2.03 -3.16
N PHE A 80 15.52 -2.92 -4.12
CA PHE A 80 14.83 -4.21 -4.23
C PHE A 80 15.02 -5.05 -2.96
N GLY A 81 16.23 -5.15 -2.43
CA GLY A 81 16.51 -5.84 -1.17
C GLY A 81 15.73 -5.26 0.01
N LEU A 82 15.70 -3.93 0.14
CA LEU A 82 14.89 -3.24 1.15
C LEU A 82 13.40 -3.54 0.99
N ALA A 83 12.90 -3.57 -0.25
CA ALA A 83 11.52 -3.93 -0.54
C ALA A 83 11.18 -5.37 -0.11
N GLN A 84 12.09 -6.32 -0.33
CA GLN A 84 11.94 -7.71 0.14
C GLN A 84 11.91 -7.80 1.68
N MET A 85 12.68 -6.95 2.36
CA MET A 85 12.69 -6.88 3.83
C MET A 85 11.44 -6.20 4.43
N ALA A 86 10.75 -5.35 3.66
CA ALA A 86 9.59 -4.62 4.16
C ALA A 86 8.34 -5.50 4.29
N LYS A 87 8.09 -6.42 3.35
CA LYS A 87 6.94 -7.33 3.38
C LYS A 87 7.12 -8.50 2.40
N PHE A 88 6.92 -9.73 2.88
CA PHE A 88 7.06 -10.95 2.06
C PHE A 88 6.20 -10.97 0.78
N SER A 89 5.02 -10.34 0.77
CA SER A 89 4.17 -10.30 -0.44
C SER A 89 4.76 -9.48 -1.58
N VAL A 90 5.76 -8.65 -1.31
CA VAL A 90 6.52 -7.88 -2.32
C VAL A 90 7.50 -8.80 -3.09
N PHE A 91 7.61 -10.07 -2.72
CA PHE A 91 8.28 -11.10 -3.54
C PHE A 91 7.72 -11.20 -4.96
N LEU A 92 6.46 -10.78 -5.18
CA LEU A 92 5.88 -10.66 -6.53
C LEU A 92 6.69 -9.74 -7.47
N LEU A 93 7.54 -8.84 -6.95
CA LEU A 93 8.50 -8.09 -7.76
C LEU A 93 9.50 -8.99 -8.50
N VAL A 94 9.89 -10.13 -7.92
CA VAL A 94 10.78 -11.11 -8.58
C VAL A 94 10.11 -11.65 -9.84
N ILE A 95 8.83 -12.03 -9.74
CA ILE A 95 8.07 -12.55 -10.88
C ILE A 95 7.91 -11.45 -11.93
N LEU A 96 7.52 -10.26 -11.49
CA LEU A 96 7.32 -9.11 -12.36
C LEU A 96 8.59 -8.77 -13.15
N PHE A 97 9.73 -8.60 -12.47
CA PHE A 97 11.00 -8.26 -13.10
C PHE A 97 11.49 -9.33 -14.08
N VAL A 98 11.21 -10.62 -13.86
CA VAL A 98 11.46 -11.66 -14.86
C VAL A 98 10.62 -11.42 -16.12
N VAL A 99 9.30 -11.22 -15.98
CA VAL A 99 8.40 -10.97 -17.11
C VAL A 99 8.83 -9.74 -17.91
N ILE A 100 9.20 -8.65 -17.23
CA ILE A 100 9.66 -7.42 -17.87
C ILE A 100 11.01 -7.63 -18.56
N THR A 101 11.92 -8.36 -17.94
CA THR A 101 13.23 -8.67 -18.53
C THR A 101 13.03 -9.40 -19.85
N LEU A 102 12.16 -10.41 -19.88
CA LEU A 102 11.82 -11.15 -21.11
C LEU A 102 11.17 -10.26 -22.16
N LEU A 103 10.20 -9.42 -21.76
CA LEU A 103 9.58 -8.43 -22.65
C LEU A 103 10.63 -7.48 -23.24
N TRP A 104 11.58 -7.01 -22.42
CA TRP A 104 12.60 -6.07 -22.84
C TRP A 104 13.64 -6.71 -23.77
N ILE A 105 14.02 -7.96 -23.49
CA ILE A 105 14.85 -8.76 -24.41
C ILE A 105 14.14 -8.87 -25.76
N TYR A 106 12.85 -9.20 -25.78
CA TYR A 106 12.07 -9.29 -27.01
C TYR A 106 12.03 -7.95 -27.77
N LEU A 107 11.67 -6.86 -27.09
CA LEU A 107 11.57 -5.53 -27.70
C LEU A 107 12.90 -5.06 -28.30
N LYS A 108 14.01 -5.22 -27.55
CA LYS A 108 15.34 -4.78 -28.02
C LYS A 108 15.91 -5.70 -29.08
N THR A 109 15.59 -7.00 -29.04
CA THR A 109 16.01 -7.95 -30.08
C THR A 109 15.34 -7.65 -31.41
N ARG A 110 14.09 -7.20 -31.39
CA ARG A 110 13.42 -6.77 -32.61
C ARG A 110 14.06 -5.51 -33.22
N GLU A 111 14.55 -4.61 -32.38
CA GLU A 111 15.20 -3.35 -32.79
C GLU A 111 16.61 -3.57 -33.34
N ASN A 112 17.43 -4.35 -32.65
CA ASN A 112 18.86 -4.51 -32.98
C ASN A 112 19.24 -5.87 -33.61
N LYS A 113 18.26 -6.78 -33.78
CA LYS A 113 18.42 -8.14 -34.33
C LYS A 113 19.47 -9.01 -33.61
N ASN A 114 19.80 -8.72 -32.35
CA ASN A 114 20.84 -9.44 -31.61
C ASN A 114 20.32 -10.02 -30.29
N PHE A 115 19.74 -11.21 -30.38
CA PHE A 115 19.12 -11.90 -29.24
C PHE A 115 20.14 -12.23 -28.14
N GLY A 116 21.27 -12.85 -28.49
CA GLY A 116 22.27 -13.32 -27.52
C GLY A 116 22.83 -12.19 -26.65
N ARG A 117 23.16 -11.04 -27.27
CA ARG A 117 23.64 -9.86 -26.53
C ARG A 117 22.58 -9.31 -25.59
N ASN A 118 21.33 -9.20 -26.04
CA ASN A 118 20.24 -8.68 -25.21
C ASN A 118 19.91 -9.64 -24.06
N LEU A 119 19.89 -10.94 -24.33
CA LEU A 119 19.69 -11.98 -23.33
C LEU A 119 20.75 -11.84 -22.22
N TYR A 120 22.03 -11.87 -22.58
CA TYR A 120 23.12 -11.73 -21.61
C TYR A 120 23.03 -10.41 -20.83
N LYS A 121 22.82 -9.27 -21.53
CA LYS A 121 22.78 -7.94 -20.91
C LYS A 121 21.64 -7.81 -19.90
N TYR A 122 20.42 -8.15 -20.30
CA TYR A 122 19.24 -7.88 -19.48
C TYR A 122 19.00 -8.97 -18.44
N LEU A 123 19.19 -10.26 -18.79
CA LEU A 123 19.11 -11.33 -17.82
C LEU A 123 20.24 -11.23 -16.79
N GLY A 124 21.47 -10.97 -17.23
CA GLY A 124 22.60 -10.74 -16.34
C GLY A 124 22.40 -9.53 -15.43
N GLY A 125 21.84 -8.43 -15.96
CA GLY A 125 21.46 -7.27 -15.15
C GLY A 125 20.42 -7.58 -14.07
N THR A 126 19.38 -8.36 -14.41
CA THR A 126 18.35 -8.77 -13.45
C THR A 126 18.88 -9.75 -12.40
N ILE A 127 19.75 -10.70 -12.79
CA ILE A 127 20.45 -11.59 -11.84
C ILE A 127 21.33 -10.78 -10.90
N LEU A 128 22.09 -9.82 -11.42
CA LEU A 128 22.92 -8.94 -10.60
C LEU A 128 22.06 -8.12 -9.61
N LEU A 129 20.93 -7.58 -10.06
CA LEU A 129 19.98 -6.87 -9.20
C LEU A 129 19.49 -7.75 -8.04
N TYR A 130 19.09 -8.99 -8.32
CA TYR A 130 18.69 -9.94 -7.28
C TYR A 130 19.82 -10.34 -6.35
N ALA A 131 21.01 -10.60 -6.90
CA ALA A 131 22.19 -10.93 -6.11
C ALA A 131 22.51 -9.80 -5.14
N ILE A 132 22.50 -8.55 -5.59
CA ILE A 132 22.71 -7.38 -4.72
C ILE A 132 21.62 -7.33 -3.64
N GLY A 133 20.34 -7.42 -4.00
CA GLY A 133 19.27 -7.35 -3.00
C GLY A 133 19.33 -8.47 -1.95
N TYR A 134 19.50 -9.71 -2.38
CA TYR A 134 19.51 -10.85 -1.45
C TYR A 134 20.82 -10.99 -0.68
N ILE A 135 21.98 -10.76 -1.29
CA ILE A 135 23.28 -10.94 -0.62
C ILE A 135 23.67 -9.71 0.21
N VAL A 136 23.38 -8.49 -0.27
CA VAL A 136 23.81 -7.26 0.42
C VAL A 136 22.79 -6.78 1.44
N ILE A 137 21.50 -7.03 1.25
CA ILE A 137 20.45 -6.55 2.16
C ILE A 137 19.80 -7.69 2.96
N VAL A 138 19.23 -8.69 2.29
CA VAL A 138 18.44 -9.74 2.99
C VAL A 138 19.34 -10.63 3.84
N TRP A 139 20.44 -11.13 3.27
CA TRP A 139 21.33 -12.08 3.92
C TRP A 139 21.91 -11.53 5.24
N PRO A 140 22.48 -10.31 5.31
CA PRO A 140 23.07 -9.83 6.56
C PRO A 140 22.04 -9.67 7.67
N VAL A 141 20.83 -9.17 7.34
CA VAL A 141 19.77 -9.01 8.33
C VAL A 141 19.37 -10.36 8.94
N TYR A 142 19.15 -11.37 8.10
CA TYR A 142 18.81 -12.70 8.60
C TYR A 142 19.98 -13.45 9.22
N PHE A 143 21.22 -13.16 8.80
CA PHE A 143 22.42 -13.72 9.43
C PHE A 143 22.46 -13.34 10.91
N PHE A 144 22.22 -12.07 11.25
CA PHE A 144 22.15 -11.64 12.65
C PHE A 144 20.99 -12.30 13.40
N GLN A 145 19.84 -12.54 12.76
CA GLN A 145 18.71 -13.24 13.39
C GLN A 145 19.00 -14.70 13.71
N VAL A 146 19.80 -15.39 12.89
CA VAL A 146 20.12 -16.81 13.07
C VAL A 146 21.48 -17.07 13.70
N ALA A 147 22.26 -16.02 14.02
CA ALA A 147 23.64 -16.15 14.51
C ALA A 147 23.74 -17.04 15.76
N ASN A 148 22.81 -16.89 16.70
CA ASN A 148 22.74 -17.69 17.93
C ASN A 148 21.70 -18.82 17.87
N TYR A 149 21.16 -19.11 16.69
CA TYR A 149 20.20 -20.18 16.50
C TYR A 149 20.98 -21.49 16.20
N PRO A 150 20.90 -22.54 17.04
CA PRO A 150 21.60 -23.79 16.73
C PRO A 150 21.18 -24.39 15.39
N VAL A 151 22.13 -24.90 14.61
CA VAL A 151 21.91 -25.42 13.23
C VAL A 151 20.84 -26.51 13.23
N ASP A 152 21.05 -27.57 14.01
CA ASP A 152 20.15 -28.72 14.05
C ASP A 152 18.74 -28.33 14.50
N ARG A 153 18.64 -27.35 15.40
CA ARG A 153 17.35 -26.80 15.85
C ARG A 153 16.65 -26.05 14.73
N GLN A 154 17.35 -25.17 14.01
CA GLN A 154 16.76 -24.47 12.86
C GLN A 154 16.26 -25.45 11.79
N VAL A 155 17.02 -26.49 11.49
CA VAL A 155 16.61 -27.53 10.52
C VAL A 155 15.34 -28.24 10.99
N ASN A 156 15.29 -28.65 12.26
CA ASN A 156 14.13 -29.35 12.82
C ASN A 156 12.88 -28.44 12.87
N ASP A 157 13.02 -27.21 13.35
CA ASP A 157 11.93 -26.24 13.44
C ASP A 157 11.40 -25.88 12.03
N THR A 158 12.30 -25.68 11.06
CA THR A 158 11.94 -25.47 9.64
C THR A 158 11.17 -26.66 9.08
N ARG A 159 11.62 -27.89 9.36
CA ARG A 159 10.96 -29.13 8.91
C ARG A 159 9.55 -29.25 9.51
N GLN A 160 9.41 -28.96 10.79
CA GLN A 160 8.12 -29.02 11.49
C GLN A 160 7.14 -27.96 10.98
N ILE A 161 7.59 -26.71 10.81
CA ILE A 161 6.74 -25.62 10.31
C ILE A 161 6.27 -25.92 8.88
N LEU A 162 7.15 -26.42 8.02
CA LEU A 162 6.82 -26.74 6.62
C LEU A 162 6.23 -28.13 6.43
N GLN A 163 5.87 -28.85 7.51
CA GLN A 163 5.37 -30.22 7.42
C GLN A 163 4.10 -30.33 6.57
N THR A 164 3.26 -29.30 6.50
CA THR A 164 2.03 -29.27 5.69
C THR A 164 2.13 -28.35 4.47
N PHE A 165 3.32 -27.82 4.17
CA PHE A 165 3.52 -26.99 2.98
C PHE A 165 3.39 -27.80 1.69
N GLY A 166 2.53 -27.37 0.78
CA GLY A 166 2.18 -28.13 -0.42
C GLY A 166 3.31 -28.32 -1.43
N LEU A 167 4.18 -27.31 -1.61
CA LEU A 167 5.28 -27.36 -2.59
C LEU A 167 6.53 -28.00 -1.97
N ARG A 168 6.53 -29.33 -1.88
CA ARG A 168 7.61 -30.12 -1.25
C ARG A 168 9.02 -29.84 -1.78
N PRO A 169 9.27 -29.66 -3.09
CA PRO A 169 10.61 -29.32 -3.57
C PRO A 169 11.16 -28.02 -2.97
N ILE A 170 10.30 -27.01 -2.80
CA ILE A 170 10.68 -25.73 -2.20
C ILE A 170 10.93 -25.90 -0.69
N ALA A 171 10.07 -26.63 0.02
CA ALA A 171 10.28 -26.91 1.44
C ALA A 171 11.60 -27.66 1.68
N ASN A 172 11.89 -28.71 0.89
CA ASN A 172 13.11 -29.48 1.00
C ASN A 172 14.36 -28.64 0.72
N LEU A 173 14.30 -27.74 -0.27
CA LEU A 173 15.37 -26.78 -0.55
C LEU A 173 15.64 -25.87 0.66
N ILE A 174 14.59 -25.31 1.27
CA ILE A 174 14.71 -24.43 2.45
C ILE A 174 15.29 -25.22 3.63
N ILE A 175 14.83 -26.43 3.89
CA ILE A 175 15.34 -27.31 4.96
C ILE A 175 16.81 -27.65 4.74
N TRP A 176 17.20 -27.98 3.50
CA TRP A 176 18.60 -28.24 3.16
C TRP A 176 19.47 -27.00 3.35
N MET A 177 19.02 -25.82 2.90
CA MET A 177 19.73 -24.56 3.10
C MET A 177 19.89 -24.22 4.59
N ALA A 178 18.92 -24.58 5.43
CA ALA A 178 18.98 -24.37 6.89
C ALA A 178 20.08 -25.22 7.58
N GLY A 179 20.59 -26.26 6.92
CA GLY A 179 21.73 -27.04 7.40
C GLY A 179 23.10 -26.48 6.99
N LEU A 180 23.15 -25.51 6.07
CA LEU A 180 24.40 -25.02 5.48
C LEU A 180 24.79 -23.66 6.05
N PRO A 181 25.93 -23.52 6.77
CA PRO A 181 26.28 -22.31 7.52
C PRO A 181 26.09 -20.98 6.76
N ILE A 182 26.48 -20.94 5.48
CA ILE A 182 26.38 -19.74 4.63
C ILE A 182 24.93 -19.49 4.15
N LEU A 183 24.13 -20.53 3.92
CA LEU A 183 22.78 -20.38 3.34
C LEU A 183 21.67 -20.27 4.39
N ARG A 184 21.97 -20.52 5.67
CA ARG A 184 21.02 -20.49 6.79
C ARG A 184 20.23 -19.20 6.93
N ALA A 185 20.85 -18.06 6.64
CA ALA A 185 20.18 -16.76 6.66
C ALA A 185 19.10 -16.67 5.57
N LEU A 186 19.43 -17.08 4.34
CA LEU A 186 18.46 -17.12 3.23
C LEU A 186 17.41 -18.20 3.44
N ALA A 187 17.75 -19.32 4.08
CA ALA A 187 16.80 -20.35 4.49
C ALA A 187 15.75 -19.76 5.44
N GLN A 188 16.16 -18.92 6.40
CA GLN A 188 15.24 -18.29 7.34
C GLN A 188 14.29 -17.29 6.65
N TYR A 189 14.78 -16.50 5.69
CA TYR A 189 13.90 -15.68 4.85
C TYR A 189 12.95 -16.55 4.02
N GLY A 190 13.45 -17.61 3.40
CA GLY A 190 12.68 -18.56 2.60
C GLY A 190 11.59 -19.27 3.42
N LEU A 191 11.88 -19.62 4.67
CA LEU A 191 10.90 -20.15 5.62
C LEU A 191 9.77 -19.14 5.84
N GLY A 192 10.09 -17.87 6.11
CA GLY A 192 9.08 -16.82 6.26
C GLY A 192 8.20 -16.62 5.02
N LEU A 193 8.80 -16.65 3.83
CA LEU A 193 8.06 -16.59 2.57
C LEU A 193 7.12 -17.81 2.41
N ALA A 194 7.61 -19.02 2.71
CA ALA A 194 6.82 -20.24 2.65
C ALA A 194 5.65 -20.23 3.67
N MET A 195 5.88 -19.71 4.87
CA MET A 195 4.82 -19.52 5.88
C MET A 195 3.72 -18.59 5.39
N VAL A 196 4.05 -17.49 4.70
CA VAL A 196 3.06 -16.57 4.13
C VAL A 196 2.27 -17.22 3.00
N LEU A 197 2.95 -17.97 2.11
CA LEU A 197 2.28 -18.71 1.04
C LEU A 197 1.34 -19.78 1.60
N GLN A 198 1.75 -20.48 2.66
CA GLN A 198 0.91 -21.45 3.35
C GLN A 198 -0.30 -20.79 4.01
N ARG A 199 -0.09 -19.66 4.68
CA ARG A 199 -1.16 -18.90 5.35
C ARG A 199 -2.20 -18.39 4.36
N ALA A 200 -1.79 -18.01 3.14
CA ALA A 200 -2.68 -17.55 2.08
C ALA A 200 -3.67 -18.62 1.58
N VAL A 201 -3.37 -19.91 1.82
CA VAL A 201 -4.22 -21.06 1.46
C VAL A 201 -5.04 -21.58 2.65
N GLY A 202 -4.56 -21.39 3.88
CA GLY A 202 -5.19 -21.96 5.09
C GLY A 202 -6.52 -21.33 5.55
N GLY A 203 -6.96 -20.23 4.92
CA GLY A 203 -8.23 -19.56 5.22
C GLY A 203 -8.36 -18.97 6.63
N ASN A 204 -9.47 -18.28 6.87
CA ASN A 204 -9.88 -17.79 8.18
C ASN A 204 -11.39 -17.58 8.22
N THR A 205 -12.04 -17.90 9.34
CA THR A 205 -13.45 -17.54 9.56
C THR A 205 -13.57 -16.02 9.45
N THR A 206 -14.39 -15.58 8.50
CA THR A 206 -14.52 -14.18 8.11
C THR A 206 -15.99 -13.87 7.95
N TYR A 207 -16.42 -12.71 8.45
CA TYR A 207 -17.72 -12.15 8.12
C TYR A 207 -17.57 -11.16 6.95
N PHE A 208 -18.41 -11.33 5.93
CA PHE A 208 -18.44 -10.48 4.76
C PHE A 208 -19.86 -10.43 4.18
N LEU A 209 -20.42 -9.22 4.03
CA LEU A 209 -21.75 -8.96 3.47
C LEU A 209 -22.87 -9.84 4.07
N GLY A 210 -22.88 -9.94 5.40
CA GLY A 210 -23.89 -10.73 6.13
C GLY A 210 -23.65 -12.24 6.13
N GLN A 211 -22.58 -12.73 5.50
CA GLN A 211 -22.24 -14.15 5.45
C GLN A 211 -20.96 -14.46 6.22
N ILE A 212 -20.86 -15.68 6.74
CA ILE A 212 -19.68 -16.19 7.41
C ILE A 212 -19.14 -17.40 6.64
N ASN A 213 -17.84 -17.38 6.37
CA ASN A 213 -17.15 -18.42 5.61
C ASN A 213 -15.68 -18.50 6.01
N ASN A 214 -15.02 -19.62 5.71
CA ASN A 214 -13.57 -19.81 5.86
C ASN A 214 -12.83 -20.02 4.52
N THR A 215 -13.55 -20.11 3.39
CA THR A 215 -12.97 -20.35 2.06
C THR A 215 -12.70 -19.07 1.24
N GLY A 216 -13.02 -17.90 1.79
CA GLY A 216 -12.83 -16.60 1.14
C GLY A 216 -13.82 -16.32 0.00
N TRP A 217 -13.76 -15.09 -0.52
CA TRP A 217 -14.55 -14.60 -1.64
C TRP A 217 -13.65 -13.86 -2.63
N PRO A 218 -13.72 -14.16 -3.94
CA PRO A 218 -12.98 -13.41 -4.94
C PRO A 218 -13.30 -11.90 -4.93
N LEU A 219 -14.54 -11.54 -4.60
CA LEU A 219 -14.99 -10.14 -4.55
C LEU A 219 -14.66 -9.42 -3.23
N TYR A 220 -14.04 -10.09 -2.26
CA TYR A 220 -13.70 -9.48 -0.96
C TYR A 220 -12.85 -8.22 -1.14
N PHE A 221 -11.65 -8.35 -1.72
CA PHE A 221 -10.75 -7.19 -1.86
C PHE A 221 -11.30 -6.07 -2.75
N PRO A 222 -11.93 -6.34 -3.91
CA PRO A 222 -12.58 -5.29 -4.70
C PRO A 222 -13.64 -4.51 -3.92
N ILE A 223 -14.55 -5.20 -3.23
CA ILE A 223 -15.63 -4.55 -2.49
C ILE A 223 -15.07 -3.79 -1.30
N VAL A 224 -14.20 -4.43 -0.52
CA VAL A 224 -13.58 -3.81 0.66
C VAL A 224 -12.77 -2.57 0.24
N TYR A 225 -11.99 -2.62 -0.85
CA TYR A 225 -11.31 -1.43 -1.39
C TYR A 225 -12.29 -0.30 -1.73
N LEU A 226 -13.41 -0.62 -2.40
CA LEU A 226 -14.42 0.37 -2.80
C LEU A 226 -15.18 1.01 -1.64
N ILE A 227 -15.28 0.35 -0.48
CA ILE A 227 -15.97 0.88 0.70
C ILE A 227 -15.02 1.44 1.76
N LYS A 228 -13.75 1.02 1.77
CA LYS A 228 -12.72 1.49 2.71
C LYS A 228 -11.99 2.71 2.19
N GLU A 229 -11.71 2.78 0.90
CA GLU A 229 -10.99 3.92 0.35
C GLU A 229 -11.88 5.15 0.22
N THR A 230 -11.27 6.32 0.29
CA THR A 230 -12.01 7.58 0.25
C THR A 230 -12.73 7.78 -1.09
N LEU A 231 -13.95 8.32 -1.05
CA LEU A 231 -14.69 8.64 -2.28
C LEU A 231 -13.91 9.64 -3.15
N THR A 232 -13.14 10.54 -2.53
CA THR A 232 -12.29 11.50 -3.25
C THR A 232 -11.22 10.78 -4.10
N LEU A 233 -10.55 9.76 -3.56
CA LEU A 233 -9.60 8.93 -4.29
C LEU A 233 -10.28 8.19 -5.44
N HIS A 234 -11.48 7.63 -5.21
CA HIS A 234 -12.23 6.95 -6.27
C HIS A 234 -12.59 7.92 -7.40
N ILE A 235 -13.08 9.12 -7.08
CA ILE A 235 -13.40 10.15 -8.07
C ILE A 235 -12.14 10.56 -8.86
N LEU A 236 -11.00 10.77 -8.19
CA LEU A 236 -9.73 11.06 -8.85
C LEU A 236 -9.28 9.89 -9.74
N THR A 237 -9.46 8.65 -9.28
CA THR A 237 -9.12 7.44 -10.05
C THR A 237 -9.98 7.34 -11.30
N PHE A 238 -11.29 7.53 -11.20
CA PHE A 238 -12.18 7.52 -12.36
C PHE A 238 -11.88 8.66 -13.33
N THR A 239 -11.58 9.86 -12.81
CA THR A 239 -11.18 11.01 -13.64
C THR A 239 -9.88 10.71 -14.40
N ALA A 240 -8.88 10.13 -13.72
CA ALA A 240 -7.62 9.70 -14.31
C ALA A 240 -7.85 8.64 -15.41
N LEU A 241 -8.60 7.58 -15.11
CA LEU A 241 -8.90 6.50 -16.06
C LEU A 241 -9.66 7.03 -17.28
N PHE A 242 -10.70 7.84 -17.07
CA PHE A 242 -11.47 8.44 -18.16
C PHE A 242 -10.60 9.32 -19.05
N TYR A 243 -9.80 10.21 -18.45
CA TYR A 243 -8.91 11.08 -19.22
C TYR A 243 -7.81 10.29 -19.95
N GLY A 244 -7.27 9.23 -19.33
CA GLY A 244 -6.30 8.33 -19.95
C GLY A 244 -6.88 7.59 -21.14
N LEU A 245 -8.08 7.04 -20.99
CA LEU A 245 -8.81 6.35 -22.06
C LEU A 245 -9.19 7.33 -23.19
N TRP A 246 -9.61 8.55 -22.85
CA TRP A 246 -9.92 9.57 -23.85
C TRP A 246 -8.68 9.94 -24.67
N GLN A 247 -7.53 10.16 -24.03
CA GLN A 247 -6.26 10.39 -24.72
C GLN A 247 -5.86 9.20 -25.58
N PHE A 248 -6.04 7.99 -25.07
CA PHE A 248 -5.79 6.75 -25.81
C PHE A 248 -6.65 6.69 -27.08
N ILE A 249 -7.97 6.93 -26.98
CA ILE A 249 -8.88 6.86 -28.13
C ILE A 249 -8.61 8.00 -29.15
N LYS A 250 -8.38 9.23 -28.68
CA LYS A 250 -8.12 10.38 -29.58
C LYS A 250 -6.82 10.22 -30.36
N ASN A 251 -5.79 9.69 -29.70
CA ASN A 251 -4.52 9.45 -30.35
C ASN A 251 -4.66 8.22 -31.26
N LYS A 252 -4.68 8.43 -32.58
CA LYS A 252 -4.65 7.37 -33.62
C LYS A 252 -3.30 6.60 -33.65
N ILE A 253 -2.72 6.31 -32.49
CA ILE A 253 -1.41 5.72 -32.29
C ILE A 253 -1.41 4.20 -32.60
N TYR A 254 -2.56 3.55 -32.74
CA TYR A 254 -2.62 2.08 -32.76
C TYR A 254 -2.52 1.45 -34.15
N ARG A 255 -1.40 1.69 -34.82
CA ARG A 255 -0.82 0.70 -35.74
C ARG A 255 0.22 -0.11 -34.96
N TRP A 256 0.30 -1.42 -35.17
CA TRP A 256 1.27 -2.33 -34.51
C TRP A 256 2.71 -1.79 -34.49
N ALA A 257 3.12 -1.02 -35.51
CA ALA A 257 4.44 -0.39 -35.57
C ALA A 257 4.70 0.61 -34.41
N ARG A 258 3.70 1.36 -33.94
CA ARG A 258 3.83 2.36 -32.86
C ARG A 258 3.55 1.80 -31.47
N PHE A 259 3.01 0.59 -31.36
CA PHE A 259 2.78 -0.07 -30.07
C PHE A 259 4.10 -0.35 -29.35
N HIS A 260 5.15 -0.71 -30.10
CA HIS A 260 6.49 -0.90 -29.52
C HIS A 260 7.06 0.39 -28.94
N ASP A 261 6.95 1.50 -29.66
CA ASP A 261 7.40 2.81 -29.19
C ASP A 261 6.62 3.23 -27.94
N PHE A 262 5.31 2.96 -27.90
CA PHE A 262 4.49 3.20 -26.73
C PHE A 262 4.96 2.40 -25.51
N LEU A 263 5.26 1.09 -25.67
CA LEU A 263 5.77 0.26 -24.58
C LEU A 263 7.12 0.75 -24.05
N GLN A 264 8.03 1.16 -24.94
CA GLN A 264 9.33 1.70 -24.52
C GLN A 264 9.18 3.06 -23.82
N ALA A 265 8.28 3.93 -24.30
CA ALA A 265 8.07 5.27 -23.74
C ALA A 265 7.35 5.26 -22.38
N ASN A 266 6.53 4.24 -22.10
CA ASN A 266 5.68 4.16 -20.91
C ASN A 266 6.08 3.02 -19.95
N ILE A 267 7.36 2.62 -19.97
CA ILE A 267 7.82 1.45 -19.21
C ILE A 267 7.48 1.58 -17.72
N ALA A 268 7.69 2.75 -17.10
CA ALA A 268 7.42 2.96 -15.69
C ALA A 268 5.93 2.74 -15.34
N GLN A 269 5.02 3.25 -16.16
CA GLN A 269 3.58 3.04 -15.99
C GLN A 269 3.22 1.56 -16.16
N ILE A 270 3.82 0.88 -17.15
CA ILE A 270 3.62 -0.56 -17.37
C ILE A 270 4.13 -1.37 -16.18
N LEU A 271 5.26 -0.99 -15.56
CA LEU A 271 5.75 -1.62 -14.33
C LEU A 271 4.75 -1.48 -13.18
N MET A 272 4.25 -0.26 -12.96
CA MET A 272 3.31 0.03 -11.89
C MET A 272 1.97 -0.69 -12.09
N ILE A 273 1.39 -0.59 -13.30
CA ILE A 273 0.16 -1.28 -13.66
C ILE A 273 0.35 -2.79 -13.61
N GLY A 274 1.49 -3.30 -14.09
CA GLY A 274 1.82 -4.73 -14.05
C GLY A 274 1.94 -5.25 -12.64
N PHE A 275 2.55 -4.47 -11.72
CA PHE A 275 2.60 -4.82 -10.31
C PHE A 275 1.21 -4.83 -9.67
N ILE A 276 0.41 -3.79 -9.90
CA ILE A 276 -0.98 -3.72 -9.43
C ILE A 276 -1.75 -4.94 -9.94
N ALA A 277 -1.71 -5.22 -11.25
CA ALA A 277 -2.43 -6.32 -11.87
C ALA A 277 -2.00 -7.68 -11.30
N LEU A 278 -0.69 -7.93 -11.17
CA LEU A 278 -0.17 -9.18 -10.61
C LEU A 278 -0.60 -9.36 -9.14
N TYR A 279 -0.51 -8.30 -8.35
CA TYR A 279 -0.84 -8.33 -6.93
C TYR A 279 -2.35 -8.53 -6.71
N TRP A 280 -3.18 -7.80 -7.46
CA TRP A 280 -4.64 -7.95 -7.43
C TRP A 280 -5.06 -9.33 -7.91
N TYR A 281 -4.48 -9.83 -8.99
CA TYR A 281 -4.72 -11.21 -9.46
C TYR A 281 -4.41 -12.25 -8.38
N SER A 282 -3.29 -12.11 -7.68
CA SER A 282 -2.96 -12.97 -6.53
C SER A 282 -3.96 -12.83 -5.39
N SER A 283 -4.44 -11.61 -5.13
CA SER A 283 -5.37 -11.31 -4.02
C SER A 283 -6.77 -11.86 -4.28
N LEU A 284 -7.26 -11.76 -5.52
CA LEU A 284 -8.56 -12.32 -5.96
C LEU A 284 -8.64 -13.84 -5.84
N ARG A 285 -7.49 -14.52 -5.76
CA ARG A 285 -7.37 -15.98 -5.60
C ARG A 285 -6.99 -16.40 -4.19
N SER A 286 -6.73 -15.43 -3.30
CA SER A 286 -6.37 -15.73 -1.93
C SER A 286 -7.61 -16.04 -1.09
N ILE A 287 -7.54 -17.15 -0.36
CA ILE A 287 -8.57 -17.58 0.60
C ILE A 287 -8.51 -16.70 1.87
N LEU A 288 -7.35 -16.08 2.13
CA LEU A 288 -7.12 -15.23 3.29
C LEU A 288 -7.74 -13.84 3.08
N ASN A 289 -8.93 -13.64 3.63
CA ASN A 289 -9.71 -12.41 3.50
C ASN A 289 -9.80 -11.68 4.84
N ILE A 290 -8.68 -11.06 5.23
CA ILE A 290 -8.52 -10.43 6.56
C ILE A 290 -7.91 -9.03 6.45
N GLY A 291 -8.71 -8.10 5.91
CA GLY A 291 -8.35 -6.70 5.84
C GLY A 291 -7.87 -6.20 4.48
N VAL A 292 -8.29 -4.99 4.10
CA VAL A 292 -7.76 -4.24 2.94
C VAL A 292 -6.23 -4.07 2.98
N ARG A 293 -5.64 -4.18 4.18
CA ARG A 293 -4.18 -4.10 4.41
C ARG A 293 -3.36 -5.10 3.59
N HIS A 294 -3.98 -6.18 3.11
CA HIS A 294 -3.31 -7.15 2.26
C HIS A 294 -3.01 -6.61 0.87
N ILE A 295 -3.77 -5.64 0.36
CA ILE A 295 -3.54 -5.00 -0.95
C ILE A 295 -2.82 -3.64 -0.88
N LEU A 296 -2.47 -3.16 0.33
CA LEU A 296 -1.73 -1.91 0.53
C LEU A 296 -0.45 -1.75 -0.31
N PRO A 297 0.33 -2.80 -0.63
CA PRO A 297 1.50 -2.64 -1.49
C PRO A 297 1.19 -2.05 -2.87
N THR A 298 -0.06 -2.12 -3.32
CA THR A 298 -0.50 -1.54 -4.61
C THR A 298 -0.79 -0.04 -4.53
N PHE A 299 -1.05 0.50 -3.34
CA PHE A 299 -1.55 1.86 -3.15
C PHE A 299 -0.56 2.95 -3.58
N PRO A 300 0.75 2.87 -3.26
CA PRO A 300 1.71 3.86 -3.74
C PRO A 300 1.70 3.99 -5.27
N PHE A 301 1.57 2.87 -5.98
CA PHE A 301 1.52 2.85 -7.44
C PHE A 301 0.19 3.42 -7.97
N ILE A 302 -0.93 3.13 -7.32
CA ILE A 302 -2.23 3.73 -7.64
C ILE A 302 -2.14 5.25 -7.48
N PHE A 303 -1.62 5.74 -6.35
CA PHE A 303 -1.49 7.18 -6.08
C PHE A 303 -0.59 7.87 -7.10
N LEU A 304 0.55 7.27 -7.46
CA LEU A 304 1.46 7.82 -8.47
C LEU A 304 0.81 7.89 -9.85
N LEU A 305 0.11 6.83 -10.28
CA LEU A 305 -0.57 6.78 -11.57
C LEU A 305 -1.72 7.80 -11.63
N VAL A 306 -2.53 7.88 -10.57
CA VAL A 306 -3.63 8.86 -10.47
C VAL A 306 -3.07 10.28 -10.46
N ALA A 307 -2.07 10.57 -9.63
CA ALA A 307 -1.46 11.89 -9.55
C ALA A 307 -0.82 12.32 -10.88
N GLN A 308 -0.11 11.43 -11.55
CA GLN A 308 0.45 11.68 -12.88
C GLN A 308 -0.65 12.06 -13.86
N GLN A 309 -1.71 11.25 -13.92
CA GLN A 309 -2.76 11.42 -14.92
C GLN A 309 -3.63 12.65 -14.66
N ILE A 310 -3.91 12.97 -13.40
CA ILE A 310 -4.58 14.22 -13.00
C ILE A 310 -3.70 15.43 -13.31
N SER A 311 -2.38 15.34 -13.10
CA SER A 311 -1.45 16.41 -13.47
C SER A 311 -1.46 16.69 -14.97
N LEU A 312 -1.48 15.63 -15.80
CA LEU A 312 -1.62 15.77 -17.26
C LEU A 312 -2.98 16.39 -17.63
N TRP A 313 -4.07 15.98 -16.97
CA TRP A 313 -5.40 16.55 -17.19
C TRP A 313 -5.47 18.04 -16.88
N LEU A 314 -4.84 18.46 -15.78
CA LEU A 314 -4.73 19.86 -15.39
C LEU A 314 -3.82 20.66 -16.32
N ALA A 315 -2.71 20.08 -16.80
CA ALA A 315 -1.79 20.75 -17.70
C ALA A 315 -2.36 20.94 -19.12
N ASN A 316 -3.28 20.08 -19.54
CA ASN A 316 -3.92 20.14 -20.85
C ASN A 316 -4.86 21.35 -20.95
N ARG A 317 -4.39 22.40 -21.64
CA ARG A 317 -5.13 23.65 -21.88
C ARG A 317 -6.01 23.51 -23.12
N PRO A 318 -7.30 23.91 -23.05
CA PRO A 318 -8.16 23.94 -24.24
C PRO A 318 -7.59 24.89 -25.31
N GLU A 319 -7.75 24.53 -26.59
CA GLU A 319 -7.21 25.28 -27.74
C GLU A 319 -7.80 26.70 -27.85
N ASN A 320 -9.05 26.87 -27.42
CA ASN A 320 -9.66 28.18 -27.19
C ASN A 320 -9.50 28.54 -25.72
N LYS A 321 -8.94 29.71 -25.40
CA LYS A 321 -8.54 30.21 -24.06
C LYS A 321 -9.69 30.34 -23.04
N GLU A 322 -10.50 29.31 -22.85
CA GLU A 322 -11.54 29.24 -21.83
C GLU A 322 -10.88 29.06 -20.46
N ARG A 323 -10.41 30.20 -19.92
CA ARG A 323 -9.92 30.29 -18.54
C ARG A 323 -10.91 29.64 -17.56
N LEU A 324 -12.20 29.69 -17.86
CA LEU A 324 -13.25 29.05 -17.09
C LEU A 324 -13.03 27.54 -16.94
N VAL A 325 -12.81 26.79 -18.03
CA VAL A 325 -12.58 25.32 -17.95
C VAL A 325 -11.37 25.01 -17.08
N GLN A 326 -10.27 25.76 -17.24
CA GLN A 326 -9.08 25.55 -16.42
C GLN A 326 -9.34 25.83 -14.93
N THR A 327 -10.06 26.93 -14.63
CA THR A 327 -10.45 27.28 -13.26
C THR A 327 -11.35 26.20 -12.65
N LEU A 328 -12.32 25.68 -13.41
CA LEU A 328 -13.21 24.61 -12.95
C LEU A 328 -12.45 23.32 -12.61
N LYS A 329 -11.42 22.94 -13.38
CA LYS A 329 -10.59 21.77 -13.05
C LYS A 329 -9.83 21.94 -11.72
N TYR A 330 -9.24 23.11 -11.49
CA TYR A 330 -8.54 23.41 -10.23
C TYR A 330 -9.50 23.52 -9.05
N PHE A 331 -10.67 24.13 -9.26
CA PHE A 331 -11.72 24.23 -8.24
C PHE A 331 -12.26 22.86 -7.87
N PHE A 332 -12.50 21.99 -8.85
CA PHE A 332 -12.87 20.59 -8.63
C PHE A 332 -11.83 19.85 -7.76
N LEU A 333 -10.53 19.97 -8.09
CA LEU A 333 -9.48 19.37 -7.28
C LEU A 333 -9.46 19.95 -5.85
N ALA A 334 -9.63 21.27 -5.69
CA ALA A 334 -9.66 21.91 -4.39
C ALA A 334 -10.82 21.37 -3.52
N ILE A 335 -12.01 21.19 -4.09
CA ILE A 335 -13.15 20.56 -3.39
C ILE A 335 -12.78 19.16 -2.92
N LEU A 336 -12.17 18.33 -3.78
CA LEU A 336 -11.79 16.97 -3.40
C LEU A 336 -10.73 16.92 -2.29
N ILE A 337 -9.79 17.86 -2.29
CA ILE A 337 -8.78 17.98 -1.22
C ILE A 337 -9.43 18.39 0.11
N VAL A 338 -10.35 19.36 0.08
CA VAL A 338 -11.09 19.80 1.28
C VAL A 338 -11.97 18.66 1.81
N TRP A 339 -12.69 17.96 0.93
CA TRP A 339 -13.46 16.77 1.31
C TRP A 339 -12.55 15.72 1.95
N GLN A 340 -11.40 15.40 1.35
CA GLN A 340 -10.46 14.45 1.94
C GLN A 340 -10.02 14.85 3.35
N ALA A 341 -9.74 16.14 3.58
CA ALA A 341 -9.39 16.65 4.90
C ALA A 341 -10.55 16.49 5.90
N ILE A 342 -11.78 16.79 5.48
CA ILE A 342 -12.98 16.59 6.32
C ILE A 342 -13.16 15.11 6.66
N SER A 343 -13.02 14.19 5.71
CA SER A 343 -13.15 12.75 5.95
C SER A 343 -12.11 12.23 6.95
N VAL A 344 -10.86 12.72 6.86
CA VAL A 344 -9.78 12.36 7.80
C VAL A 344 -10.03 12.92 9.20
N VAL A 345 -10.39 14.20 9.30
CA VAL A 345 -10.65 14.84 10.60
C VAL A 345 -11.91 14.25 11.25
N GLY A 346 -12.96 13.98 10.47
CA GLY A 346 -14.23 13.46 10.96
C GLY A 346 -14.17 12.05 11.53
N VAL A 347 -13.18 11.25 11.13
CA VAL A 347 -12.96 9.89 11.68
C VAL A 347 -11.89 9.86 12.78
N TYR A 348 -11.18 10.97 13.04
CA TYR A 348 -10.24 11.00 14.15
C TYR A 348 -10.99 10.73 15.46
N PRO A 349 -10.47 9.86 16.34
CA PRO A 349 -9.19 9.13 16.27
C PRO A 349 -9.28 7.67 15.76
N SER A 350 -10.43 7.25 15.24
CA SER A 350 -10.76 5.87 14.86
C SER A 350 -10.46 5.54 13.39
N PHE A 351 -9.26 5.91 12.89
CA PHE A 351 -8.91 5.75 11.47
C PHE A 351 -9.07 4.33 10.92
N LEU A 352 -8.81 3.30 11.75
CA LEU A 352 -8.98 1.91 11.33
C LEU A 352 -10.43 1.62 10.96
N ALA A 353 -11.39 2.18 11.68
CA ALA A 353 -12.82 2.03 11.44
C ALA A 353 -13.34 2.92 10.31
N TYR A 354 -12.48 3.65 9.58
CA TYR A 354 -12.93 4.45 8.45
C TYR A 354 -13.57 3.58 7.37
N PHE A 355 -14.79 3.92 7.00
CA PHE A 355 -15.41 3.51 5.74
C PHE A 355 -15.91 4.77 5.06
N ASN A 356 -15.99 4.74 3.75
CA ASN A 356 -16.46 5.90 3.01
C ASN A 356 -17.97 6.08 3.09
N GLU A 357 -18.41 7.26 2.68
CA GLU A 357 -19.76 7.75 2.89
C GLU A 357 -20.80 6.97 2.08
N SER A 358 -20.40 6.21 1.05
CA SER A 358 -21.34 5.44 0.20
C SER A 358 -22.04 4.29 0.94
N ILE A 359 -21.50 3.86 2.08
CA ILE A 359 -22.07 2.79 2.90
C ILE A 359 -22.47 3.25 4.31
N GLY A 360 -22.64 4.56 4.52
CA GLY A 360 -22.96 5.11 5.85
C GLY A 360 -21.74 5.42 6.72
N GLY A 361 -20.53 5.29 6.17
CA GLY A 361 -19.30 5.66 6.86
C GLY A 361 -18.92 4.72 8.03
N PRO A 362 -18.08 5.20 8.97
CA PRO A 362 -17.59 4.39 10.09
C PRO A 362 -18.69 3.78 10.96
N ALA A 363 -19.86 4.42 11.05
CA ALA A 363 -20.98 3.96 11.86
C ALA A 363 -21.57 2.64 11.33
N ASP A 364 -21.50 2.39 10.02
CA ASP A 364 -22.18 1.28 9.36
C ASP A 364 -21.24 0.23 8.76
N GLY A 365 -19.93 0.50 8.73
CA GLY A 365 -18.93 -0.40 8.14
C GLY A 365 -18.97 -1.84 8.65
N TYR A 366 -19.24 -2.01 9.94
CA TYR A 366 -19.35 -3.33 10.59
C TYR A 366 -20.43 -4.23 9.97
N LYS A 367 -21.43 -3.66 9.29
CA LYS A 367 -22.50 -4.41 8.58
C LYS A 367 -22.00 -5.07 7.30
N TYR A 368 -20.86 -4.61 6.76
CA TYR A 368 -20.30 -5.08 5.49
C TYR A 368 -19.09 -5.98 5.72
N VAL A 369 -18.19 -5.58 6.61
CA VAL A 369 -16.98 -6.32 6.94
C VAL A 369 -16.46 -5.91 8.31
N VAL A 370 -15.90 -6.87 9.05
CA VAL A 370 -15.31 -6.68 10.38
C VAL A 370 -13.85 -7.09 10.35
N ASP A 371 -13.29 -7.72 11.39
CA ASP A 371 -11.87 -8.07 11.49
C ASP A 371 -10.96 -6.82 11.49
N SER A 372 -9.70 -7.00 11.11
CA SER A 372 -8.75 -5.92 10.77
C SER A 372 -9.24 -4.82 9.82
N ASN A 373 -10.38 -4.92 9.17
CA ASN A 373 -10.97 -3.77 8.47
C ASN A 373 -11.60 -2.76 9.42
N LEU A 374 -11.92 -3.14 10.65
CA LEU A 374 -12.64 -2.31 11.60
C LEU A 374 -11.91 -2.25 12.95
N ASP A 375 -11.41 -3.40 13.40
CA ASP A 375 -10.89 -3.60 14.75
C ASP A 375 -9.63 -4.48 14.72
N TRP A 376 -8.64 -4.14 15.53
CA TRP A 376 -7.50 -5.01 15.84
C TRP A 376 -7.13 -4.92 17.32
N GLY A 377 -8.07 -4.47 18.15
CA GLY A 377 -7.96 -4.31 19.58
C GLY A 377 -7.70 -2.88 20.06
N GLN A 378 -7.69 -1.89 19.17
CA GLN A 378 -7.28 -0.52 19.50
C GLN A 378 -8.18 0.19 20.53
N ASP A 379 -9.44 -0.26 20.68
CA ASP A 379 -10.45 0.44 21.47
C ASP A 379 -10.60 -0.08 22.91
N MET A 380 -9.77 -1.03 23.35
CA MET A 380 -9.77 -1.54 24.73
C MET A 380 -9.58 -0.42 25.76
N LYS A 381 -8.66 0.51 25.49
CA LYS A 381 -8.44 1.67 26.36
C LYS A 381 -9.67 2.59 26.41
N ARG A 382 -10.29 2.87 25.25
CA ARG A 382 -11.49 3.72 25.19
C ARG A 382 -12.68 3.09 25.91
N LEU A 383 -12.83 1.77 25.83
CA LEU A 383 -13.84 1.05 26.58
C LEU A 383 -13.62 1.22 28.08
N THR A 384 -12.37 1.12 28.51
CA THR A 384 -11.98 1.28 29.91
C THR A 384 -12.27 2.68 30.43
N ASP A 385 -11.91 3.70 29.66
CA ASP A 385 -12.21 5.10 29.97
C ASP A 385 -13.74 5.28 30.14
N TRP A 386 -14.53 4.76 29.18
CA TRP A 386 -15.99 4.84 29.25
C TRP A 386 -16.59 4.08 30.44
N VAL A 387 -16.09 2.87 30.76
CA VAL A 387 -16.53 2.08 31.93
C VAL A 387 -16.29 2.85 33.24
N ASN A 388 -15.13 3.51 33.35
CA ASN A 388 -14.78 4.29 34.53
C ASN A 388 -15.61 5.58 34.64
N ASP A 389 -15.75 6.33 33.55
CA ASP A 389 -16.52 7.57 33.50
C ASP A 389 -18.00 7.35 33.84
N ASN A 390 -18.55 6.20 33.44
CA ASN A 390 -19.93 5.82 33.73
C ASN A 390 -20.10 5.03 35.05
N LYS A 391 -19.02 4.87 35.83
CA LYS A 391 -19.02 4.19 37.13
C LYS A 391 -19.63 2.78 37.07
N ILE A 392 -19.31 2.02 36.03
CA ILE A 392 -19.78 0.65 35.89
C ILE A 392 -18.96 -0.25 36.82
N ASP A 393 -19.64 -1.01 37.69
CA ASP A 393 -19.00 -1.88 38.66
C ASP A 393 -18.48 -3.18 38.05
N LYS A 394 -19.26 -3.78 37.14
CA LYS A 394 -18.94 -5.02 36.44
C LYS A 394 -19.45 -4.99 35.01
N ILE A 395 -18.65 -5.52 34.08
CA ILE A 395 -19.00 -5.64 32.67
C ILE A 395 -18.53 -6.96 32.09
N HIS A 396 -19.45 -7.67 31.46
CA HIS A 396 -19.14 -8.84 30.64
C HIS A 396 -18.49 -8.38 29.35
N LEU A 397 -17.39 -9.01 28.94
CA LEU A 397 -16.65 -8.58 27.75
C LEU A 397 -16.18 -9.77 26.91
N HIS A 398 -16.57 -9.76 25.64
CA HIS A 398 -16.01 -10.63 24.59
C HIS A 398 -15.26 -9.76 23.57
N TYR A 399 -13.93 -9.73 23.71
CA TYR A 399 -13.06 -8.73 23.10
C TYR A 399 -12.18 -9.33 22.00
N PHE A 400 -12.20 -8.70 20.82
CA PHE A 400 -11.34 -9.02 19.69
C PHE A 400 -10.07 -8.15 19.71
N GLY A 401 -8.92 -8.76 20.02
CA GLY A 401 -7.64 -8.04 19.99
C GLY A 401 -6.53 -8.75 20.77
N GLY A 402 -5.36 -8.10 20.84
CA GLY A 402 -4.19 -8.60 21.56
C GLY A 402 -3.99 -7.98 22.95
N ALA A 403 -4.85 -7.06 23.39
CA ALA A 403 -4.78 -6.51 24.74
C ALA A 403 -5.24 -7.55 25.79
N VAL A 404 -4.82 -7.36 27.04
CA VAL A 404 -5.19 -8.19 28.19
C VAL A 404 -6.28 -7.46 28.97
N PRO A 405 -7.57 -7.82 28.85
CA PRO A 405 -8.67 -7.08 29.47
C PRO A 405 -8.54 -6.90 30.99
N GLU A 406 -8.00 -7.91 31.68
CA GLU A 406 -7.75 -7.90 33.13
C GLU A 406 -6.83 -6.76 33.56
N TYR A 407 -5.84 -6.42 32.73
CA TYR A 407 -4.93 -5.30 33.01
C TYR A 407 -5.65 -3.94 32.95
N TYR A 408 -6.62 -3.80 32.05
CA TYR A 408 -7.30 -2.53 31.81
C TYR A 408 -8.50 -2.32 32.72
N LEU A 409 -9.33 -3.35 32.88
CA LEU A 409 -10.59 -3.28 33.61
C LEU A 409 -10.48 -3.80 35.05
N GLY A 410 -9.40 -4.50 35.40
CA GLY A 410 -9.17 -5.01 36.75
C GLY A 410 -10.33 -5.87 37.26
N ASP A 411 -10.81 -5.55 38.46
CA ASP A 411 -11.94 -6.22 39.08
C ASP A 411 -13.27 -5.98 38.35
N LYS A 412 -13.39 -4.97 37.48
CA LYS A 412 -14.63 -4.71 36.72
C LYS A 412 -14.86 -5.73 35.60
N PHE A 413 -13.82 -6.43 35.15
CA PHE A 413 -13.91 -7.36 34.05
C PHE A 413 -14.61 -8.67 34.44
N ILE A 414 -15.56 -9.09 33.61
CA ILE A 414 -16.10 -10.45 33.60
C ILE A 414 -15.86 -11.02 32.20
N PHE A 415 -15.13 -12.13 32.13
CA PHE A 415 -14.93 -12.83 30.87
C PHE A 415 -16.27 -13.30 30.29
N TRP A 416 -16.49 -13.02 29.00
CA TRP A 416 -17.65 -13.51 28.28
C TRP A 416 -17.24 -14.22 27.01
N TRP A 417 -18.00 -15.26 26.66
CA TRP A 417 -17.84 -15.98 25.41
C TRP A 417 -19.22 -16.23 24.79
N ASP A 418 -19.26 -16.33 23.46
CA ASP A 418 -20.49 -16.49 22.67
C ASP A 418 -21.21 -17.84 22.90
N LYS A 419 -20.53 -18.80 23.53
CA LYS A 419 -21.10 -20.10 23.94
C LYS A 419 -21.78 -20.08 25.30
N TYR A 420 -21.63 -19.01 26.08
CA TYR A 420 -22.34 -18.90 27.35
C TYR A 420 -23.84 -18.66 27.11
N PRO A 421 -24.73 -19.36 27.85
CA PRO A 421 -26.17 -19.15 27.74
C PRO A 421 -26.52 -17.67 27.97
N SER A 422 -27.39 -17.12 27.12
CA SER A 422 -27.88 -15.75 27.30
C SER A 422 -28.62 -15.56 28.63
N THR A 423 -29.13 -16.63 29.24
CA THR A 423 -29.73 -16.64 30.59
C THR A 423 -28.78 -16.19 31.68
N ASP A 424 -27.47 -16.38 31.51
CA ASP A 424 -26.46 -16.04 32.52
C ASP A 424 -26.42 -14.53 32.80
N ILE A 425 -26.76 -13.72 31.78
CA ILE A 425 -26.87 -12.26 31.90
C ILE A 425 -28.32 -11.74 31.86
N THR A 426 -29.24 -12.39 31.14
CA THR A 426 -30.63 -11.90 31.04
C THR A 426 -31.42 -12.11 32.33
N VAL A 427 -31.06 -13.07 33.18
CA VAL A 427 -31.74 -13.27 34.48
C VAL A 427 -31.28 -12.24 35.52
N SER A 428 -29.97 -12.04 35.65
CA SER A 428 -29.36 -11.14 36.63
C SER A 428 -29.42 -9.66 36.20
N GLY A 429 -29.45 -9.43 34.89
CA GLY A 429 -29.21 -8.13 34.29
C GLY A 429 -27.73 -7.73 34.36
N GLY A 430 -27.28 -6.85 33.47
CA GLY A 430 -25.92 -6.34 33.53
C GLY A 430 -25.42 -5.71 32.24
N TRP A 431 -24.18 -5.24 32.30
CA TRP A 431 -23.46 -4.68 31.15
C TRP A 431 -22.76 -5.76 30.36
N LEU A 432 -22.86 -5.68 29.03
CA LEU A 432 -22.16 -6.55 28.09
C LEU A 432 -21.52 -5.74 26.98
N ALA A 433 -20.22 -5.91 26.78
CA ALA A 433 -19.47 -5.36 25.68
C ALA A 433 -19.02 -6.48 24.73
N VAL A 434 -19.25 -6.32 23.43
CA VAL A 434 -18.86 -7.31 22.41
C VAL A 434 -18.17 -6.60 21.25
N SER A 435 -16.97 -7.04 20.89
CA SER A 435 -16.31 -6.56 19.67
C SER A 435 -17.12 -6.96 18.43
N ALA A 436 -17.24 -6.04 17.48
CA ALA A 436 -17.99 -6.17 16.25
C ALA A 436 -17.63 -7.43 15.46
N THR A 437 -16.36 -7.83 15.46
CA THR A 437 -15.89 -9.07 14.82
C THR A 437 -16.61 -10.30 15.35
N PHE A 438 -16.69 -10.44 16.67
CA PHE A 438 -17.40 -11.56 17.29
C PHE A 438 -18.92 -11.38 17.22
N LEU A 439 -19.41 -10.15 17.36
CA LEU A 439 -20.83 -9.85 17.24
C LEU A 439 -21.38 -10.25 15.86
N GLN A 440 -20.69 -9.89 14.78
CA GLN A 440 -21.08 -10.25 13.42
C GLN A 440 -20.79 -11.72 13.12
N GLY A 441 -19.72 -12.29 13.66
CA GLY A 441 -19.48 -13.74 13.63
C GLY A 441 -20.59 -14.56 14.29
N GLY A 442 -21.23 -14.06 15.35
CA GLY A 442 -22.37 -14.73 15.99
C GLY A 442 -23.74 -14.40 15.41
N ARG A 443 -23.82 -13.52 14.40
CA ARG A 443 -25.09 -13.08 13.77
C ARG A 443 -25.19 -13.35 12.27
N GLY A 444 -24.05 -13.50 11.60
CA GLY A 444 -23.99 -13.71 10.17
C GLY A 444 -24.59 -15.05 9.75
N LYS A 445 -25.03 -15.14 8.51
CA LYS A 445 -25.52 -16.39 7.92
C LYS A 445 -24.34 -17.26 7.53
N LEU A 446 -24.33 -18.52 7.95
CA LEU A 446 -23.31 -19.46 7.51
C LEU A 446 -23.41 -19.67 6.00
N ALA A 447 -22.27 -19.62 5.30
CA ALA A 447 -22.22 -19.97 3.89
C ALA A 447 -22.62 -21.45 3.69
N PRO A 448 -23.23 -21.81 2.54
CA PRO A 448 -23.61 -23.20 2.26
C PRO A 448 -22.43 -24.16 2.42
N GLY A 449 -22.59 -25.19 3.25
CA GLY A 449 -21.56 -26.19 3.53
C GLY A 449 -20.51 -25.79 4.56
N PHE A 450 -20.58 -24.58 5.12
CA PHE A 450 -19.74 -24.16 6.25
C PHE A 450 -20.42 -24.50 7.57
N ILE A 451 -19.75 -25.27 8.42
CA ILE A 451 -20.15 -25.54 9.79
C ILE A 451 -19.27 -24.68 10.68
N ASP A 452 -19.88 -23.71 11.36
CA ASP A 452 -19.16 -22.84 12.29
C ASP A 452 -19.23 -23.38 13.72
N ASN A 453 -18.22 -23.03 14.49
CA ASN A 453 -18.15 -23.21 15.94
C ASN A 453 -18.37 -21.89 16.70
N ALA A 454 -18.65 -20.78 16.01
CA ALA A 454 -19.06 -19.51 16.61
C ALA A 454 -20.37 -19.68 17.38
N GLY A 455 -20.46 -19.02 18.52
CA GLY A 455 -21.67 -18.96 19.34
C GLY A 455 -22.71 -18.00 18.78
N ASP A 456 -23.84 -17.87 19.47
CA ASP A 456 -25.00 -17.14 18.98
C ASP A 456 -25.16 -15.77 19.67
N TYR A 457 -25.17 -14.70 18.87
CA TYR A 457 -25.46 -13.33 19.31
C TYR A 457 -26.73 -12.74 18.68
N THR A 458 -27.58 -13.56 18.06
CA THR A 458 -28.86 -13.12 17.49
C THR A 458 -29.84 -12.63 18.55
N TRP A 459 -29.77 -13.15 19.78
CA TRP A 459 -30.57 -12.67 20.91
C TRP A 459 -30.31 -11.18 21.24
N LEU A 460 -29.10 -10.69 20.96
CA LEU A 460 -28.77 -9.27 21.12
C LEU A 460 -29.50 -8.37 20.09
N ASN A 461 -30.16 -8.92 19.07
CA ASN A 461 -30.96 -8.12 18.12
C ASN A 461 -32.20 -7.51 18.79
N ALA A 462 -32.65 -8.06 19.92
CA ALA A 462 -33.72 -7.49 20.73
C ALA A 462 -33.27 -6.26 21.54
N TYR A 463 -31.97 -5.96 21.58
CA TYR A 463 -31.38 -4.90 22.38
C TYR A 463 -30.68 -3.87 21.50
N THR A 464 -30.89 -2.59 21.81
CA THR A 464 -30.13 -1.50 21.18
C THR A 464 -28.86 -1.25 21.99
N PRO A 465 -27.67 -1.13 21.36
CA PRO A 465 -26.46 -0.78 22.09
C PRO A 465 -26.61 0.60 22.72
N VAL A 466 -26.20 0.73 23.99
CA VAL A 466 -26.13 2.01 24.71
C VAL A 466 -25.08 2.92 24.08
N THR A 467 -23.96 2.34 23.66
CA THR A 467 -22.91 3.04 22.92
C THR A 467 -22.11 2.07 22.06
N ILE A 468 -21.38 2.61 21.09
CA ILE A 468 -20.41 1.87 20.28
C ILE A 468 -19.06 2.57 20.42
N ILE A 469 -18.15 1.94 21.16
CA ILE A 469 -16.83 2.49 21.42
C ILE A 469 -15.97 2.32 20.16
N GLY A 470 -15.47 3.44 19.63
CA GLY A 470 -14.54 3.45 18.49
C GLY A 470 -15.09 2.84 17.19
N HIS A 471 -16.42 2.68 17.09
CA HIS A 471 -17.11 1.91 16.04
C HIS A 471 -16.83 0.40 16.05
N SER A 472 -16.13 -0.12 17.06
CA SER A 472 -15.63 -1.51 17.10
C SER A 472 -16.18 -2.33 18.27
N ILE A 473 -16.53 -1.74 19.41
CA ILE A 473 -17.05 -2.47 20.57
C ILE A 473 -18.46 -1.98 20.91
N PHE A 474 -19.44 -2.88 20.80
CA PHE A 474 -20.83 -2.60 21.09
C PHE A 474 -21.11 -2.85 22.56
N VAL A 475 -21.62 -1.84 23.27
CA VAL A 475 -21.95 -1.96 24.68
C VAL A 475 -23.46 -1.96 24.86
N TYR A 476 -23.96 -2.97 25.56
CA TYR A 476 -25.36 -3.20 25.85
C TYR A 476 -25.59 -3.15 27.37
N TYR A 477 -26.77 -2.67 27.75
CA TYR A 477 -27.33 -2.92 29.06
C TYR A 477 -28.47 -3.92 28.90
N ILE A 478 -28.35 -5.06 29.57
CA ILE A 478 -29.35 -6.12 29.57
C ILE A 478 -30.17 -6.00 30.85
N PRO A 479 -31.47 -5.65 30.78
CA PRO A 479 -32.33 -5.62 31.95
C PRO A 479 -32.58 -7.06 32.47
N PRO A 480 -32.77 -7.24 33.78
CA PRO A 480 -33.14 -8.53 34.35
C PRO A 480 -34.54 -8.94 33.88
N ALA A 481 -34.72 -10.22 33.57
CA ALA A 481 -36.00 -10.78 33.16
C ALA A 481 -37.06 -10.60 34.27
N GLY A 482 -38.19 -9.95 33.94
CA GLY A 482 -39.33 -9.79 34.85
C GLY A 482 -39.54 -8.41 35.47
N LYS A 483 -39.04 -7.33 34.85
CA LYS A 483 -39.41 -5.95 35.17
C LYS A 483 -39.91 -5.19 33.96
#